data_AF-A0A6L9ZYS5-F1
#
_entry.id   AF-A0A6L9ZYS5-F1
#
_cell.length_a   1.000
_cell.length_b   1.000
_cell.length_c   1.000
_cell.angle_alpha   90.00
_cell.angle_beta   90.00
_cell.angle_gamma   90.00
#
_symmetry.space_group_name_H-M   'P 1'
#
loop_
_entity.id
_entity.type
_entity.pdbx_description
1 polymer ?
#
loop_
_entity_poly.entity_id
_entity_poly.type
_entity_poly.pdbx_seq_one_letter_code
_entity_poly.pdbx_strand_id
1 'polypeptide(L)' 'MIRGEINFLDNSVLMVREFVDVELTIDRDMYFYQYMTASNNLIFRYDNTRHLNEVRSQKSEVRSQKLFL' A
#
# COMPACT_ATOMS: atom_id res chain seq x y z
N MET A 1 1.94 6.66 -5.82
CA MET A 1 2.49 6.64 -4.43
C MET A 1 2.24 7.99 -3.79
N ILE A 2 1.49 8.01 -2.69
CA ILE A 2 1.19 9.20 -1.89
C ILE A 2 2.06 9.16 -0.62
N ARG A 3 2.55 10.32 -0.17
CA ARG A 3 3.38 10.44 1.04
C ARG A 3 2.87 11.60 1.89
N GLY A 4 2.91 11.42 3.20
CA GLY A 4 2.54 12.44 4.18
C GLY A 4 3.30 12.27 5.50
N GLU A 5 3.30 13.33 6.28
CA GLU A 5 3.95 13.39 7.59
C GLU A 5 3.00 14.08 8.58
N ILE A 6 2.85 13.49 9.76
CA ILE A 6 2.10 14.07 10.88
C ILE A 6 3.09 14.30 12.03
N ASN A 7 3.23 15.57 12.42
CA ASN A 7 4.04 16.01 13.54
C ASN A 7 3.18 16.10 14.81
N PHE A 8 3.64 15.47 15.90
CA PHE A 8 2.97 15.52 17.20
C PHE A 8 3.63 16.54 18.13
N LEU A 9 2.90 16.97 19.17
CA LEU A 9 3.37 17.97 20.14
C LEU A 9 4.57 17.51 20.98
N ASP A 10 4.82 16.20 21.07
CA ASP A 10 5.96 15.61 21.76
C ASP A 10 7.19 15.43 20.84
N ASN A 11 7.16 16.04 19.65
CA ASN A 11 8.16 15.93 18.60
C ASN A 11 8.33 14.52 18.00
N SER A 12 7.41 13.59 18.30
CA SER A 12 7.33 12.35 17.53
C SER A 12 6.72 12.63 16.14
N VAL A 13 7.03 11.75 15.18
CA VAL A 13 6.61 11.90 13.79
C VAL A 13 6.02 10.59 13.29
N LEU A 14 4.81 10.67 12.72
CA LEU A 14 4.21 9.57 11.97
C LEU A 14 4.40 9.81 10.47
N MET A 15 5.17 8.92 9.83
CA MET A 15 5.32 8.91 8.38
C MET A 15 4.26 8.02 7.76
N VAL A 16 3.50 8.56 6.80
CA VAL A 16 2.46 7.84 6.06
C VAL A 16 2.88 7.68 4.60
N ARG A 17 2.79 6.46 4.09
CA ARG A 17 2.96 6.17 2.66
C ARG A 17 1.84 5.25 2.20
N GLU A 18 1.17 5.64 1.13
CA GLU A 18 0.15 4.83 0.48
C GLU A 18 0.60 4.55 -0.96
N PHE A 19 0.60 3.26 -1.32
CA PHE A 19 0.75 2.86 -2.71
C PHE A 19 -0.63 2.57 -3.27
N VAL A 20 -0.96 3.25 -4.36
CA VAL A 20 -2.25 3.11 -5.03
C VAL A 20 -1.95 2.54 -6.41
N ASP A 21 -2.45 1.34 -6.67
CA ASP A 21 -2.51 0.79 -8.03
C ASP A 21 -3.87 1.17 -8.64
N VAL A 22 -3.86 1.59 -9.91
CA VAL A 22 -5.05 2.10 -10.59
C VAL A 22 -5.30 1.26 -11.84
N GLU A 23 -5.87 0.07 -11.67
CA GLU A 23 -6.43 -0.72 -12.77
C GLU A 23 -7.97 -0.60 -12.78
N LEU A 24 -8.55 0.37 -13.51
CA LEU A 24 -10.01 0.63 -13.71
C LEU A 24 -10.91 0.73 -12.45
N THR A 25 -10.40 0.35 -11.28
CA THR A 25 -10.93 0.38 -9.92
C THR A 25 -9.74 0.56 -8.98
N ILE A 26 -9.88 1.35 -7.92
CA ILE A 26 -8.81 1.58 -6.95
C ILE A 26 -8.59 0.28 -6.17
N ASP A 27 -7.54 -0.47 -6.48
CA ASP A 27 -7.09 -1.61 -5.68
C ASP A 27 -5.98 -1.12 -4.72
N ARG A 28 -6.23 -1.22 -3.42
CA ARG A 28 -5.30 -0.73 -2.39
C ARG A 28 -4.47 -1.90 -1.88
N ASP A 29 -3.39 -2.19 -2.59
CA ASP A 29 -2.56 -3.38 -2.37
C ASP A 29 -1.61 -3.33 -1.18
N MET A 30 -1.37 -2.15 -0.58
CA MET A 30 -0.32 -2.02 0.43
C MET A 30 -0.53 -0.86 1.41
N TYR A 31 -0.55 -1.20 2.70
CA TYR A 31 -0.49 -0.25 3.81
C TYR A 31 0.78 -0.46 4.63
N PHE A 32 1.46 0.64 4.92
CA PHE A 32 2.67 0.67 5.74
C PHE A 32 2.51 1.70 6.85
N TYR A 33 2.70 1.25 8.10
CA TYR A 33 2.72 2.11 9.28
C TYR A 33 4.06 1.99 10.00
N GLN A 34 4.65 3.13 10.35
CA GLN A 34 5.87 3.19 11.15
C GLN A 34 5.71 4.22 12.26
N TYR A 35 6.00 3.79 13.49
CA TYR A 35 5.99 4.64 14.68
C TYR A 35 7.36 4.63 15.36
N MET A 36 7.86 5.82 15.68
CA MET A 36 9.20 6.04 16.23
C MET A 36 9.15 7.00 17.41
N THR A 37 10.12 6.88 18.32
CA THR A 37 10.35 7.89 19.35
C THR A 37 10.92 9.18 18.74
N ALA A 38 10.87 10.27 19.49
CA ALA A 38 11.54 11.54 19.15
C ALA A 38 13.08 11.42 19.03
N SER A 39 13.68 10.33 19.53
CA SER A 39 15.12 10.05 19.41
C SER A 39 15.44 9.10 18.24
N ASN A 40 14.52 8.95 17.29
CA ASN A 40 14.63 8.05 16.14
C ASN A 40 14.74 6.55 16.48
N ASN A 41 14.22 6.12 17.64
CA ASN A 41 14.14 4.70 17.96
C ASN A 41 12.83 4.12 17.39
N LEU A 42 12.92 3.00 16.67
CA LEU A 42 11.74 2.30 16.14
C LEU A 42 10.96 1.64 17.27
N ILE A 43 9.67 2.00 17.40
CA ILE A 43 8.75 1.37 18.37
C ILE A 43 7.93 0.28 17.69
N PHE A 44 7.39 0.58 16.51
CA PHE A 44 6.49 -0.33 15.80
C PHE A 44 6.57 -0.13 14.29
N ARG A 45 6.50 -1.25 13.57
CA ARG A 45 6.33 -1.28 12.13
C ARG A 45 5.31 -2.34 11.78
N TYR A 46 4.30 -1.95 11.01
CA TYR A 46 3.39 -2.89 10.36
C TYR A 46 3.48 -2.73 8.86
N ASP A 47 3.70 -3.85 8.20
CA ASP A 47 3.87 -3.94 6.77
C ASP A 47 2.84 -4.96 6.27
N ASN A 48 1.76 -4.48 5.66
CA ASN A 48 0.70 -5.33 5.15
C ASN A 48 0.88 -5.64 3.66
N THR A 49 2.13 -5.68 3.18
CA THR A 49 2.42 -6.06 1.80
C THR A 49 1.80 -7.42 1.52
N ARG A 50 0.88 -7.49 0.55
CA ARG A 50 0.29 -8.75 0.08
C ARG A 50 1.44 -9.72 -0.24
N HIS A 51 1.58 -10.78 0.55
CA HIS A 51 2.48 -11.88 0.21
C HIS A 51 1.92 -12.53 -1.06
N LEU A 52 2.53 -12.25 -2.20
CA LEU A 52 2.09 -12.76 -3.50
C LEU A 52 2.38 -14.28 -3.58
N ASN A 53 1.59 -15.08 -2.90
CA ASN A 53 1.59 -16.54 -3.02
C ASN A 53 0.70 -16.93 -4.20
N GLU A 54 1.06 -16.56 -5.43
CA GLU A 54 0.41 -17.09 -6.63
C GLU A 54 1.44 -17.46 -7.68
N VAL A 55 1.63 -18.78 -7.81
CA VAL A 55 2.14 -19.42 -9.01
C VAL A 55 1.34 -18.90 -10.21
N ARG A 56 2.02 -18.30 -11.18
CA ARG A 56 1.43 -17.90 -12.47
C ARG A 56 0.73 -19.11 -13.10
N SER A 57 -0.59 -19.07 -13.22
CA SER A 57 -1.28 -19.64 -14.38
C SER A 57 -2.68 -19.05 -14.53
N GLN A 58 -2.97 -18.58 -15.75
CA GLN A 58 -4.28 -18.23 -16.30
C GLN A 58 -4.88 -16.86 -15.92
N LYS A 59 -4.36 -15.80 -16.54
CA LYS A 59 -5.13 -14.59 -16.87
C LYS A 59 -4.94 -14.25 -18.36
N SER A 60 -5.52 -15.07 -19.23
CA SER A 60 -5.58 -14.78 -20.67
C SER A 60 -6.84 -15.36 -21.32
N GLU A 61 -8.05 -15.15 -20.79
CA GLU A 61 -9.25 -15.57 -21.55
C GLU A 61 -10.59 -14.92 -21.21
N VAL A 62 -10.63 -13.69 -20.68
CA VAL A 62 -11.91 -12.96 -20.55
C VAL A 62 -11.75 -11.48 -20.91
N ARG A 63 -11.23 -11.19 -22.12
CA ARG A 63 -11.23 -9.81 -22.66
C ARG A 63 -11.67 -9.71 -24.13
N SER A 64 -12.31 -10.75 -24.69
CA SER A 64 -12.77 -10.75 -26.10
C SER A 64 -14.29 -10.79 -26.31
N GLN A 65 -15.14 -10.66 -25.29
CA GLN A 65 -16.61 -10.71 -25.48
C GLN A 65 -17.39 -9.47 -24.99
N LYS A 66 -16.74 -8.31 -24.81
CA LYS A 66 -17.47 -7.07 -24.50
C LYS A 66 -17.01 -5.85 -25.31
N LEU A 67 -16.70 -6.07 -26.59
CA LEU A 67 -16.48 -4.99 -27.57
C LEU A 67 -17.43 -5.07 -28.79
N PHE A 68 -18.41 -5.97 -28.80
CA PHE A 68 -19.51 -5.89 -29.75
C PHE A 68 -20.83 -6.17 -29.04
N LEU A 69 -21.71 -5.15 -29.07
CA LEU A 69 -23.02 -4.96 -28.44
C LEU A 69 -22.99 -4.29 -27.06
#